data_AF-A0A1I8PWF5-F1
#
_entry.id   AF-A0A1I8PWF5-F1
#
_cell.length_a   1.000
_cell.length_b   1.000
_cell.length_c   1.000
_cell.angle_alpha   90.00
_cell.angle_beta   90.00
_cell.angle_gamma   90.00
#
_symmetry.space_group_name_H-M   'P 1'
#
loop_
_entity.id
_entity.type
_entity.pdbx_description
1 polymer ?
#
loop_
_entity_poly.entity_id
_entity_poly.type
_entity_poly.pdbx_seq_one_letter_code
_entity_poly.pdbx_strand_id
1 'polypeptide(L)'
;MKLLVLVLGSLIAWVSAQAVQKWQKSEDGSLYYIENERKFTWFGSWNECARKNMSLVAIDSYKKHMQVDSLLRKLYGTGPGLWIGGNDNDLTDRYEWYATGEIFTLTYWGPAQPKRGVNHCILIWEDFKWHDWPCTNKLGFVCEENRFLKQKSQEVEALKKELDDKTIAPTKFRNFIMNINPTFDHVVLSGNESVLVPNDGSVPIK
;
A
#
# COMPACT_ATOMS: atom_id res chain seq x y z
N MET A 1 -1.90 -46.16 36.74
CA MET A 1 -2.85 -45.10 36.32
C MET A 1 -2.23 -43.70 36.38
N LYS A 2 -1.07 -43.49 35.75
CA LYS A 2 -0.39 -42.17 35.64
C LYS A 2 0.21 -41.89 34.25
N LEU A 3 -0.07 -42.75 33.26
CA LEU A 3 0.46 -42.61 31.89
C LEU A 3 -0.55 -42.07 30.86
N LEU A 4 -1.81 -41.82 31.25
CA LEU A 4 -2.87 -41.39 30.33
C LEU A 4 -3.06 -39.87 30.24
N VAL A 5 -2.38 -39.09 31.09
CA VAL A 5 -2.56 -37.62 31.14
C VAL A 5 -1.58 -36.86 30.23
N LEU A 6 -0.51 -37.52 29.74
CA LEU A 6 0.52 -36.84 28.93
C LEU A 6 0.26 -36.86 27.41
N VAL A 7 -0.69 -37.66 26.91
CA VAL A 7 -1.02 -37.70 25.47
C VAL A 7 -2.20 -36.79 25.11
N LEU A 8 -3.01 -36.40 26.09
CA LEU A 8 -4.11 -35.45 25.87
C LEU A 8 -3.64 -33.98 25.86
N GLY A 9 -2.45 -33.69 26.40
CA GLY A 9 -1.84 -32.36 26.35
C GLY A 9 -1.14 -32.03 25.02
N SER A 10 -0.82 -33.04 24.20
CA SER A 10 -0.07 -32.87 22.95
C SER A 10 -0.91 -32.90 21.67
N LEU A 11 -2.23 -33.06 21.77
CA LEU A 11 -3.17 -32.93 20.64
C LEU A 11 -3.95 -31.59 20.65
N ILE A 12 -3.76 -30.72 21.65
CA ILE A 12 -4.45 -29.43 21.78
C ILE A 12 -3.69 -28.27 21.10
N ALA A 13 -2.46 -28.49 20.67
CA ALA A 13 -1.77 -27.62 19.73
C ALA A 13 -1.56 -28.42 18.45
N TRP A 14 -1.94 -27.90 17.28
CA TRP A 14 -1.61 -28.33 15.89
C TRP A 14 -2.80 -28.23 14.91
N VAL A 15 -3.99 -27.80 15.36
CA VAL A 15 -5.01 -27.26 14.43
C VAL A 15 -5.61 -25.99 15.00
N SER A 16 -4.79 -25.00 15.33
CA SER A 16 -5.25 -23.64 15.08
C SER A 16 -5.18 -23.49 13.58
N ALA A 17 -6.33 -23.47 12.89
CA ALA A 17 -6.38 -22.90 11.57
C ALA A 17 -5.73 -21.51 11.70
N GLN A 18 -4.48 -21.35 11.25
CA GLN A 18 -3.82 -20.06 11.30
C GLN A 18 -4.75 -19.12 10.52
N ALA A 19 -5.43 -18.22 11.24
CA ALA A 19 -6.16 -17.14 10.61
C ALA A 19 -5.16 -16.48 9.66
N VAL A 20 -5.45 -16.49 8.35
CA VAL A 20 -4.57 -15.86 7.36
C VAL A 20 -4.38 -14.42 7.82
N GLN A 21 -3.14 -14.07 8.16
CA GLN A 21 -2.83 -12.71 8.61
C GLN A 21 -3.19 -11.77 7.47
N LYS A 22 -4.17 -10.87 7.66
CA LYS A 22 -4.63 -10.00 6.56
C LYS A 22 -3.56 -8.97 6.15
N TRP A 23 -2.77 -8.52 7.12
CA TRP A 23 -1.63 -7.63 6.87
C TRP A 23 -0.40 -8.41 6.42
N GLN A 24 0.17 -7.99 5.30
CA GLN A 24 1.26 -8.68 4.63
C GLN A 24 2.35 -7.69 4.23
N LYS A 25 3.61 -8.09 4.37
CA LYS A 25 4.76 -7.27 3.97
C LYS A 25 5.51 -7.98 2.84
N SER A 26 5.75 -7.27 1.73
CA SER A 26 6.61 -7.77 0.66
C SER A 26 8.08 -7.74 1.08
N GLU A 27 8.93 -8.39 0.28
CA GLU A 27 10.39 -8.45 0.49
C GLU A 27 11.04 -7.06 0.58
N ASP A 28 10.55 -6.07 -0.17
CA ASP A 28 11.04 -4.69 -0.13
C ASP A 28 10.42 -3.82 0.96
N GLY A 29 9.61 -4.43 1.82
CA GLY A 29 8.98 -3.79 2.95
C GLY A 29 7.68 -3.05 2.67
N SER A 30 7.13 -3.13 1.45
CA SER A 30 5.81 -2.57 1.15
C SER A 30 4.71 -3.33 1.91
N LEU A 31 3.77 -2.60 2.50
CA LEU A 31 2.65 -3.18 3.25
C LEU A 31 1.42 -3.33 2.34
N TYR A 32 0.81 -4.51 2.45
CA TYR A 32 -0.43 -4.88 1.78
C TYR A 32 -1.45 -5.34 2.81
N TYR A 33 -2.73 -5.11 2.53
CA TYR A 33 -3.83 -5.70 3.27
C TYR A 33 -4.64 -6.58 2.32
N ILE A 34 -4.82 -7.85 2.66
CA ILE A 34 -5.49 -8.84 1.83
C ILE A 34 -6.72 -9.35 2.57
N GLU A 35 -7.88 -9.08 1.99
CA GLU A 35 -9.17 -9.62 2.43
C GLU A 35 -9.58 -10.73 1.48
N ASN A 36 -9.77 -11.96 1.98
CA ASN A 36 -10.18 -13.09 1.15
C ASN A 36 -11.69 -13.36 1.21
N GLU A 37 -12.43 -12.73 2.12
CA GLU A 37 -13.86 -12.95 2.24
C GLU A 37 -14.61 -12.34 1.05
N ARG A 38 -15.41 -13.15 0.35
CA ARG A 38 -16.20 -12.76 -0.83
C ARG A 38 -17.45 -11.95 -0.44
N LYS A 39 -17.24 -10.80 0.19
CA LYS A 39 -18.32 -9.95 0.76
C LYS A 39 -18.39 -8.57 0.13
N PHE A 40 -17.39 -8.16 -0.64
CA PHE A 40 -17.22 -6.77 -1.05
C PHE A 40 -17.33 -6.61 -2.57
N THR A 41 -18.15 -5.66 -3.01
CA THR A 41 -18.12 -5.16 -4.38
C THR A 41 -16.81 -4.42 -4.62
N TRP A 42 -16.44 -4.16 -5.87
CA TRP A 42 -15.22 -3.40 -6.17
C TRP A 42 -15.23 -2.02 -5.49
N PHE A 43 -16.36 -1.30 -5.54
CA PHE A 43 -16.56 -0.04 -4.82
C PHE A 43 -16.54 -0.20 -3.29
N GLY A 44 -17.07 -1.31 -2.78
CA GLY A 44 -17.00 -1.64 -1.36
C GLY A 44 -15.56 -1.85 -0.90
N SER A 45 -14.77 -2.60 -1.68
CA SER A 45 -13.35 -2.83 -1.44
C SER A 45 -12.53 -1.54 -1.46
N TRP A 46 -12.83 -0.63 -2.40
CA TRP A 46 -12.24 0.71 -2.40
C TRP A 46 -12.47 1.44 -1.07
N ASN A 47 -13.71 1.46 -0.58
CA ASN A 47 -14.06 2.09 0.69
C ASN A 47 -13.37 1.40 1.88
N GLU A 48 -13.22 0.07 1.87
CA GLU A 48 -12.50 -0.66 2.92
C GLU A 48 -11.00 -0.34 2.94
N CYS A 49 -10.35 -0.22 1.77
CA CYS A 49 -8.97 0.24 1.71
C CYS A 49 -8.84 1.68 2.22
N ALA A 50 -9.75 2.57 1.82
CA ALA A 50 -9.74 3.96 2.27
C ALA A 50 -9.87 4.11 3.80
N ARG A 51 -10.73 3.30 4.44
CA ARG A 51 -10.85 3.27 5.93
C ARG A 51 -9.56 2.87 6.65
N LYS A 52 -8.61 2.25 5.94
CA LYS A 52 -7.30 1.86 6.46
C LYS A 52 -6.19 2.85 6.06
N ASN A 53 -6.53 4.01 5.49
CA ASN A 53 -5.58 4.93 4.86
C ASN A 53 -4.76 4.28 3.73
N MET A 54 -5.39 3.35 3.00
CA MET A 54 -4.81 2.59 1.90
C MET A 54 -5.62 2.83 0.62
N SER A 55 -5.20 2.21 -0.47
CA SER A 55 -5.92 2.20 -1.75
C SER A 55 -5.99 0.79 -2.28
N LEU A 56 -6.98 0.47 -3.13
CA LEU A 56 -6.92 -0.78 -3.89
C LEU A 56 -5.60 -0.81 -4.68
N VAL A 57 -4.92 -1.96 -4.70
CA VAL A 57 -3.57 -2.06 -5.28
C VAL A 57 -3.58 -1.69 -6.76
N ALA A 58 -2.73 -0.74 -7.15
CA ALA A 58 -2.46 -0.43 -8.54
C ALA A 58 -1.16 -1.09 -8.98
N ILE A 59 -1.26 -2.13 -9.82
CA ILE A 59 -0.12 -2.93 -10.31
C ILE A 59 0.45 -2.31 -11.58
N ASP A 60 1.11 -1.19 -11.40
CA ASP A 60 1.57 -0.25 -12.44
C ASP A 60 3.05 -0.43 -12.82
N SER A 61 3.73 -1.42 -12.25
CA SER A 61 5.12 -1.73 -12.58
C SER A 61 5.37 -3.23 -12.53
N TYR A 62 6.35 -3.69 -13.31
CA TYR A 62 6.81 -5.08 -13.28
C TYR A 62 7.22 -5.51 -11.87
N LYS A 63 7.95 -4.65 -11.15
CA LYS A 63 8.37 -4.91 -9.77
C LYS A 63 7.17 -5.18 -8.86
N LYS A 64 6.12 -4.35 -8.95
CA LYS A 64 4.92 -4.52 -8.13
C LYS A 64 4.11 -5.76 -8.53
N HIS A 65 4.05 -6.09 -9.82
CA HIS A 65 3.44 -7.35 -10.27
C HIS A 65 4.12 -8.56 -9.61
N MET A 66 5.45 -8.63 -9.68
CA MET A 66 6.20 -9.74 -9.08
C MET A 66 5.99 -9.85 -7.58
N GLN A 67 5.90 -8.71 -6.87
CA GLN A 67 5.64 -8.67 -5.44
C GLN A 67 4.26 -9.21 -5.08
N VAL A 68 3.22 -8.72 -5.75
CA VAL A 68 1.84 -9.14 -5.49
C VAL A 68 1.65 -10.61 -5.90
N ASP A 69 2.17 -11.03 -7.05
CA ASP A 69 2.08 -12.42 -7.53
C ASP A 69 2.79 -13.39 -6.58
N SER A 70 4.04 -13.11 -6.19
CA SER A 70 4.80 -13.94 -5.23
C SER A 70 4.09 -14.02 -3.87
N LEU A 71 3.60 -12.88 -3.37
CA LEU A 71 2.87 -12.83 -2.10
C LEU A 71 1.58 -13.66 -2.15
N LEU A 72 0.78 -13.53 -3.21
CA LEU A 72 -0.46 -14.29 -3.34
C LEU A 72 -0.20 -15.78 -3.52
N ARG A 73 0.78 -16.19 -4.31
CA ARG A 73 1.14 -17.62 -4.48
C ARG A 73 1.67 -18.24 -3.20
N LYS A 74 2.37 -17.47 -2.36
CA LYS A 74 2.81 -17.93 -1.05
C LYS A 74 1.64 -18.17 -0.08
N LEU A 75 0.63 -17.32 -0.15
CA LEU A 75 -0.52 -17.36 0.76
C LEU A 75 -1.61 -18.33 0.30
N TYR A 76 -1.73 -18.57 -1.00
CA TYR A 76 -2.83 -19.32 -1.59
C TYR A 76 -2.32 -20.32 -2.62
N GLY A 77 -2.80 -21.56 -2.56
CA GLY A 77 -2.48 -22.60 -3.56
C GLY A 77 -3.16 -22.39 -4.92
N THR A 78 -4.21 -21.57 -4.96
CA THR A 78 -4.93 -21.12 -6.17
C THR A 78 -5.26 -19.65 -6.00
N GLY A 79 -5.48 -18.93 -7.11
CA GLY A 79 -5.82 -17.53 -7.06
C GLY A 79 -7.17 -17.29 -6.33
N PRO A 80 -7.19 -16.47 -5.27
CA PRO A 80 -8.38 -16.34 -4.41
C PRO A 80 -9.53 -15.50 -4.98
N GLY A 81 -9.38 -14.91 -6.18
CA GLY A 81 -10.39 -14.03 -6.77
C GLY A 81 -10.50 -12.72 -5.99
N LEU A 82 -9.54 -11.81 -6.18
CA LEU A 82 -9.43 -10.57 -5.40
C LEU A 82 -9.47 -9.34 -6.29
N TRP A 83 -10.30 -8.36 -5.93
CA TRP A 83 -10.30 -7.05 -6.57
C TRP A 83 -8.95 -6.34 -6.42
N ILE A 84 -8.54 -5.69 -7.51
CA ILE A 84 -7.42 -4.75 -7.57
C ILE A 84 -7.93 -3.40 -8.09
N GLY A 85 -7.09 -2.35 -8.06
CA GLY A 85 -7.53 -0.97 -8.32
C GLY A 85 -7.82 -0.63 -9.79
N GLY A 86 -7.80 -1.61 -10.68
CA GLY A 86 -7.98 -1.44 -12.11
C GLY A 86 -9.45 -1.35 -12.50
N ASN A 87 -9.78 -0.46 -13.44
CA ASN A 87 -11.13 -0.36 -14.00
C ASN A 87 -11.17 0.40 -15.34
N ASP A 88 -12.28 0.33 -16.08
CA ASP A 88 -12.58 1.18 -17.26
C ASP A 88 -13.98 1.84 -17.17
N ASN A 89 -14.41 2.21 -15.95
CA ASN A 89 -15.76 2.75 -15.71
C ASN A 89 -16.00 4.12 -16.35
N ASP A 90 -14.96 4.96 -16.52
CA ASP A 90 -15.08 6.29 -17.15
C ASP A 90 -15.23 6.18 -18.67
N LEU A 91 -14.37 5.35 -19.29
CA LEU A 91 -14.37 5.13 -20.73
C LEU A 91 -14.06 3.66 -21.02
N THR A 92 -15.04 2.94 -21.58
CA THR A 92 -14.90 1.53 -21.96
C THR A 92 -13.66 1.29 -22.82
N ASP A 93 -12.96 0.19 -22.55
CA ASP A 93 -11.68 -0.20 -23.17
C ASP A 93 -10.48 0.72 -22.85
N ARG A 94 -10.66 1.76 -22.02
CA ARG A 94 -9.57 2.57 -21.47
C ARG A 94 -9.39 2.27 -19.98
N TYR A 95 -8.57 1.26 -19.69
CA TYR A 95 -8.29 0.85 -18.32
C TYR A 95 -7.33 1.81 -17.61
N GLU A 96 -7.67 2.12 -16.37
CA GLU A 96 -6.91 3.00 -15.49
C GLU A 96 -6.89 2.51 -14.04
N TRP A 97 -5.86 2.93 -13.31
CA TRP A 97 -5.74 2.71 -11.88
C TRP A 97 -6.51 3.77 -11.12
N TYR A 98 -7.55 3.38 -10.41
CA TYR A 98 -8.45 4.34 -9.73
C TYR A 98 -7.72 5.23 -8.71
N ALA A 99 -6.68 4.71 -8.06
CA ALA A 99 -5.92 5.46 -7.06
C ALA A 99 -4.98 6.54 -7.65
N THR A 100 -4.56 6.39 -8.91
CA THR A 100 -3.57 7.30 -9.54
C THR A 100 -4.11 8.02 -10.78
N GLY A 101 -5.19 7.53 -11.38
CA GLY A 101 -5.67 7.97 -12.69
C GLY A 101 -4.75 7.57 -13.85
N GLU A 102 -3.70 6.79 -13.60
CA GLU A 102 -2.77 6.37 -14.63
C GLU A 102 -3.41 5.29 -15.51
N ILE A 103 -3.34 5.50 -16.82
CA ILE A 103 -3.76 4.52 -17.82
C ILE A 103 -2.82 3.31 -17.74
N PHE A 104 -3.36 2.12 -17.97
CA PHE A 104 -2.58 0.89 -18.01
C PHE A 104 -1.48 0.98 -19.07
N THR A 105 -0.23 0.89 -18.63
CA THR A 105 0.96 0.77 -19.51
C THR A 105 1.46 -0.67 -19.61
N LEU A 106 0.96 -1.55 -18.75
CA LEU A 106 1.24 -2.97 -18.72
C LEU A 106 -0.01 -3.74 -18.30
N THR A 107 -0.09 -4.99 -18.73
CA THR A 107 -1.24 -5.86 -18.45
C THR A 107 -0.80 -7.29 -18.21
N TYR A 108 -1.45 -7.97 -17.28
CA TYR A 108 -1.21 -9.38 -16.98
C TYR A 108 -2.50 -10.19 -17.12
N TRP A 109 -3.23 -9.97 -18.22
CA TRP A 109 -4.49 -10.64 -18.54
C TRP A 109 -4.38 -12.16 -18.54
N GLY A 110 -5.43 -12.83 -18.06
CA GLY A 110 -5.61 -14.25 -18.18
C GLY A 110 -6.03 -14.65 -19.60
N PRO A 111 -6.08 -15.96 -19.91
CA PRO A 111 -6.56 -16.44 -21.19
C PRO A 111 -7.96 -15.90 -21.52
N ALA A 112 -8.12 -15.36 -22.73
CA ALA A 112 -9.37 -14.79 -23.22
C ALA A 112 -9.94 -13.63 -22.35
N GLN A 113 -9.06 -12.81 -21.78
CA GLN A 113 -9.39 -11.57 -21.06
C GLN A 113 -8.81 -10.34 -21.78
N PRO A 114 -9.41 -9.16 -21.60
CA PRO A 114 -10.71 -8.90 -20.94
C PRO A 114 -11.89 -9.40 -21.79
N LYS A 115 -13.00 -9.80 -21.15
CA LYS A 115 -14.26 -10.21 -21.81
C LYS A 115 -15.11 -9.02 -22.29
N ARG A 116 -14.89 -7.83 -21.71
CA ARG A 116 -15.59 -6.57 -22.01
C ARG A 116 -17.09 -6.63 -21.71
N GLY A 117 -17.82 -5.60 -22.15
CA GLY A 117 -19.27 -5.48 -21.95
C GLY A 117 -19.59 -4.87 -20.59
N VAL A 118 -20.27 -5.62 -19.72
CA VAL A 118 -20.62 -5.17 -18.35
C VAL A 118 -19.48 -5.38 -17.33
N ASN A 119 -18.36 -5.93 -17.78
CA ASN A 119 -17.21 -6.27 -16.97
C ASN A 119 -16.23 -5.10 -16.94
N HIS A 120 -16.32 -4.25 -15.92
CA HIS A 120 -15.51 -3.03 -15.87
C HIS A 120 -14.40 -3.03 -14.81
N CYS A 121 -14.45 -3.96 -13.84
CA CYS A 121 -13.55 -3.96 -12.70
C CYS A 121 -12.58 -5.12 -12.74
N ILE A 122 -11.33 -4.86 -12.35
CA ILE A 122 -10.24 -5.84 -12.52
C ILE A 122 -9.95 -6.57 -11.22
N LEU A 123 -9.72 -7.87 -11.35
CA LEU A 123 -9.36 -8.75 -10.25
C LEU A 123 -8.20 -9.68 -10.64
N ILE A 124 -7.56 -10.27 -9.64
CA ILE A 124 -6.67 -11.42 -9.80
C ILE A 124 -7.49 -12.69 -9.59
N TRP A 125 -7.65 -13.48 -10.65
CA TRP A 125 -8.48 -14.69 -10.65
C TRP A 125 -7.70 -15.95 -10.25
N GLU A 126 -8.32 -17.12 -10.39
CA GLU A 126 -7.83 -18.44 -9.95
C GLU A 126 -6.49 -18.85 -10.58
N ASP A 127 -6.16 -18.34 -11.76
CA ASP A 127 -4.89 -18.56 -12.46
C ASP A 127 -3.80 -17.53 -12.08
N PHE A 128 -4.08 -16.67 -11.10
CA PHE A 128 -3.26 -15.52 -10.70
C PHE A 128 -3.08 -14.45 -11.80
N LYS A 129 -3.89 -14.48 -12.84
CA LYS A 129 -3.90 -13.47 -13.91
C LYS A 129 -5.07 -12.50 -13.73
N TRP A 130 -5.00 -11.40 -14.47
CA TRP A 130 -6.02 -10.37 -14.44
C TRP A 130 -7.23 -10.79 -15.23
N HIS A 131 -8.40 -10.59 -14.66
CA HIS A 131 -9.69 -10.77 -15.31
C HIS A 131 -10.53 -9.51 -15.09
N ASP A 132 -11.37 -9.19 -16.07
CA ASP A 132 -12.43 -8.19 -15.90
C ASP A 132 -13.71 -8.86 -15.42
N TRP A 133 -14.50 -8.15 -14.62
CA TRP A 133 -15.73 -8.71 -14.03
C TRP A 133 -16.70 -7.60 -13.62
N PRO A 134 -18.00 -7.88 -13.47
CA PRO A 134 -18.95 -6.86 -13.06
C PRO A 134 -18.61 -6.35 -11.66
N CYS A 135 -18.49 -5.04 -11.53
CA CYS A 135 -18.03 -4.36 -10.31
C CYS A 135 -18.91 -4.65 -9.07
N THR A 136 -20.15 -5.08 -9.29
CA THR A 136 -21.15 -5.39 -8.25
C THR A 136 -21.01 -6.79 -7.66
N ASN A 137 -20.17 -7.65 -8.22
CA ASN A 137 -19.90 -8.98 -7.66
C ASN A 137 -19.13 -8.87 -6.33
N LYS A 138 -19.46 -9.75 -5.40
CA LYS A 138 -18.81 -9.80 -4.09
C LYS A 138 -17.58 -10.71 -4.14
N LEU A 139 -16.41 -10.13 -3.91
CA LEU A 139 -15.11 -10.80 -3.86
C LEU A 139 -14.30 -10.30 -2.64
N GLY A 140 -13.12 -10.87 -2.46
CA GLY A 140 -12.08 -10.29 -1.61
C GLY A 140 -11.33 -9.18 -2.36
N PHE A 141 -10.30 -8.60 -1.74
CA PHE A 141 -9.54 -7.50 -2.33
C PHE A 141 -8.11 -7.38 -1.78
N VAL A 142 -7.27 -6.65 -2.50
CA VAL A 142 -5.90 -6.29 -2.08
C VAL A 142 -5.78 -4.77 -2.00
N CYS A 143 -5.36 -4.27 -0.84
CA CYS A 143 -4.97 -2.88 -0.65
C CYS A 143 -3.44 -2.74 -0.68
N GLU A 144 -2.96 -1.61 -1.19
CA GLU A 144 -1.59 -1.11 -1.04
C GLU A 144 -1.55 0.15 -0.16
N GLU A 145 -0.41 0.40 0.49
CA GLU A 145 -0.17 1.68 1.17
C GLU A 145 -0.43 2.87 0.24
N ASN A 146 -1.00 3.93 0.81
CA ASN A 146 -1.14 5.18 0.10
C ASN A 146 0.25 5.68 -0.35
N ARG A 147 0.43 5.85 -1.66
CA ARG A 147 1.72 6.20 -2.27
C ARG A 147 2.27 7.53 -1.77
N PHE A 148 1.40 8.52 -1.53
CA PHE A 148 1.81 9.80 -0.98
C PHE A 148 2.31 9.67 0.46
N LEU A 149 1.63 8.85 1.27
CA LEU A 149 2.09 8.57 2.64
C LEU A 149 3.42 7.81 2.63
N LYS A 150 3.58 6.84 1.73
CA LYS A 150 4.82 6.09 1.56
C LYS A 150 5.98 7.01 1.15
N GLN A 151 5.78 7.86 0.15
CA GLN A 151 6.78 8.83 -0.30
C GLN A 151 7.15 9.81 0.82
N LYS A 152 6.16 10.41 1.49
CA LYS A 152 6.42 11.30 2.63
C LYS A 152 7.16 10.61 3.77
N SER A 153 6.85 9.35 4.06
CA SER A 153 7.53 8.58 5.10
C SER A 153 9.00 8.32 4.73
N GLN A 154 9.28 8.04 3.45
CA GLN A 154 10.64 7.90 2.94
C GLN A 154 11.42 9.21 2.96
N GLU A 155 10.79 10.33 2.58
CA GLU A 155 11.39 11.66 2.66
C GLU A 155 11.74 12.02 4.12
N VAL A 156 10.82 11.78 5.06
CA VAL A 156 11.06 12.00 6.49
C VAL A 156 12.20 11.12 7.01
N GLU A 157 12.27 9.86 6.62
CA GLU A 157 13.34 8.96 7.05
C GLU A 157 14.70 9.35 6.48
N ALA A 158 14.74 9.79 5.22
CA ALA A 158 15.96 10.32 4.61
C ALA A 158 16.43 11.60 5.33
N LEU A 159 15.51 12.50 5.67
CA LEU A 159 15.82 13.72 6.43
C LEU A 159 16.31 13.41 7.85
N LYS A 160 15.72 12.44 8.54
CA LYS A 160 16.20 11.99 9.86
C LYS A 160 17.62 11.45 9.78
N LYS A 161 17.92 10.63 8.78
CA LYS A 161 19.26 10.09 8.57
C LYS A 161 20.29 11.21 8.30
N GLU A 162 19.91 12.23 7.54
CA GLU A 162 20.76 13.42 7.32
C GLU A 162 20.95 14.25 8.60
N LEU A 163 19.93 14.35 9.45
CA LEU A 163 20.02 15.02 10.75
C LEU A 163 20.95 14.24 11.71
N ASP A 164 20.81 12.92 11.76
CA ASP A 164 21.61 12.04 12.63
C ASP A 164 23.08 12.01 12.22
N ASP A 165 23.38 12.15 10.92
CA ASP A 165 24.75 12.22 10.38
C ASP A 165 25.38 13.64 10.50
N LYS A 166 24.65 14.62 11.05
CA LYS A 166 25.04 16.04 11.16
C LYS A 166 25.49 16.68 9.83
N THR A 167 25.17 16.07 8.69
CA THR A 167 25.55 16.50 7.34
C THR A 167 24.39 17.23 6.66
N ILE A 168 23.75 18.16 7.37
CA ILE A 168 22.74 19.02 6.76
C ILE A 168 23.46 20.11 5.95
N ALA A 169 23.39 20.01 4.62
CA ALA A 169 23.76 21.12 3.76
C ALA A 169 22.86 22.33 4.11
N PRO A 170 23.41 23.51 4.46
CA PRO A 170 22.65 24.67 4.93
C PRO A 170 21.46 25.05 4.02
N THR A 171 21.62 24.84 2.71
CA THR A 171 20.61 25.12 1.68
C THR A 171 19.37 24.24 1.78
N LYS A 172 19.53 22.96 2.13
CA LYS A 172 18.42 22.00 2.18
C LYS A 172 17.53 22.23 3.39
N PHE A 173 18.15 22.59 4.51
CA PHE A 173 17.45 22.97 5.72
C PHE A 173 16.70 24.29 5.58
N ARG A 174 17.31 25.28 4.92
CA ARG A 174 16.63 26.53 4.52
C ARG A 174 15.33 26.23 3.75
N ASN A 175 15.39 25.36 2.74
CA ASN A 175 14.22 24.99 1.93
C ASN A 175 13.13 24.28 2.74
N PHE A 176 13.51 23.42 3.68
CA PHE A 176 12.56 22.74 4.56
C PHE A 176 11.81 23.72 5.47
N ILE A 177 12.53 24.68 6.07
CA ILE A 177 11.93 25.73 6.92
C ILE A 177 10.99 26.61 6.11
N MET A 178 11.41 27.07 4.93
CA MET A 178 10.56 27.86 4.03
C MET A 178 9.27 27.12 3.61
N ASN A 179 9.32 25.80 3.44
CA ASN A 179 8.14 25.00 3.11
C ASN A 179 7.17 24.80 4.28
N ILE A 180 7.66 24.82 5.53
CA ILE A 180 6.81 24.71 6.73
C ILE A 180 6.18 26.05 7.07
N ASN A 181 6.98 27.12 7.04
CA ASN A 181 6.51 28.47 7.28
C ASN A 181 7.38 29.49 6.52
N PRO A 182 6.84 30.14 5.48
CA PRO A 182 7.61 31.01 4.59
C PRO A 182 8.09 32.31 5.26
N THR A 183 7.67 32.62 6.49
CA THR A 183 8.15 33.80 7.23
C THR A 183 9.54 33.60 7.86
N PHE A 184 10.05 32.37 7.89
CA PHE A 184 11.36 32.06 8.47
C PHE A 184 12.35 31.68 7.38
N ASP A 185 13.57 32.20 7.48
CA ASP A 185 14.61 31.97 6.49
C ASP A 185 15.43 30.72 6.82
N HIS A 186 15.90 30.60 8.06
CA HIS A 186 16.70 29.47 8.53
C HIS A 186 16.58 29.31 10.05
N VAL A 187 17.03 28.18 10.60
CA VAL A 187 17.20 27.98 12.05
C VAL A 187 18.69 27.99 12.38
N VAL A 188 19.06 28.71 13.43
CA VAL A 188 20.40 28.69 14.00
C VAL A 188 20.38 27.75 15.21
N LEU A 189 21.30 26.79 15.23
CA LEU A 189 21.49 25.91 16.40
C LEU A 189 22.54 26.55 17.32
N SER A 190 22.12 26.94 18.53
CA SER A 190 23.00 27.51 19.55
C SER A 190 22.98 26.62 20.79
N GLY A 191 23.93 25.71 20.91
CA GLY A 191 23.93 24.69 21.96
C GLY A 191 22.78 23.70 21.76
N ASN A 192 21.93 23.53 22.78
CA ASN A 192 20.73 22.69 22.71
C ASN A 192 19.46 23.47 22.32
N GLU A 193 19.58 24.74 21.96
CA GLU A 193 18.46 25.59 21.57
C GLU A 193 18.40 25.76 20.04
N SER A 194 17.19 25.64 19.48
CA SER A 194 16.87 25.98 18.09
C SER A 194 16.32 27.39 18.02
N VAL A 195 16.95 28.29 17.27
CA VAL A 195 16.51 29.68 17.13
C VAL A 195 16.01 29.91 15.70
N LEU A 196 14.72 30.22 15.54
CA LEU A 196 14.11 30.55 14.26
C LEU A 196 14.48 31.99 13.85
N VAL A 197 15.04 32.18 12.65
CA VAL A 197 15.42 33.50 12.12
C VAL A 197 14.38 33.96 11.08
N PRO A 198 13.62 35.04 11.37
CA PRO A 198 12.66 35.61 10.43
C PRO A 198 13.32 36.19 9.18
N ASN A 199 12.62 36.15 8.05
CA ASN A 199 13.11 36.70 6.78
C ASN A 199 12.95 38.23 6.65
N ASP A 200 12.17 38.84 7.54
CA ASP A 200 11.90 40.29 7.58
C ASP A 200 12.87 41.05 8.50
N GLY A 201 13.85 40.35 9.09
CA GLY A 201 14.82 40.93 10.03
C GLY A 201 14.25 41.17 11.43
N SER A 202 13.05 40.65 11.74
CA SER A 202 12.52 40.67 13.11
C SER A 202 13.34 39.79 14.05
N VAL A 203 13.14 40.02 15.36
CA VAL A 203 13.95 39.39 16.42
C VAL A 203 13.84 37.86 16.34
N PRO A 204 14.97 37.12 16.36
CA PRO A 204 14.94 35.67 16.34
C PRO A 204 14.15 35.07 17.50
N ILE A 205 13.37 34.02 17.20
CA ILE A 205 12.48 33.37 18.17
C ILE A 205 13.17 32.10 18.68
N LYS A 206 13.34 32.01 20.00
CA LYS A 206 13.85 30.81 20.68
C LYS A 206 12.78 29.72 20.77
#